data_AF-A0AAN8B0X4-F1
#
_entry.id   AF-A0AAN8B0X4-F1
#
_cell.length_a   1.000
_cell.length_b   1.000
_cell.length_c   1.000
_cell.angle_alpha   90.00
_cell.angle_beta   90.00
_cell.angle_gamma   90.00
#
_symmetry.space_group_name_H-M   'P 1'
#
loop_
_entity.id
_entity.type
_entity.pdbx_description
1 polymer ?
#
loop_
_entity_poly.entity_id
_entity_poly.type
_entity_poly.pdbx_seq_one_letter_code
_entity_poly.pdbx_strand_id
1 'polypeptide(L)'
;MENGREGSTNSLLKDGCYADFLVEDFDVKTYTAQAIQHAVLAEQLGRLAQGISQLDKELHSQVVARHEDLLSQATGIESLEGVLQMMQTRISALQAAVDRIRTKIVDPYNKIVARITQLARLQVACDLLRRIIRILYLSKRLQGQLQGGSREITKAAQSLNELGRLANSF
;
A
#
# COMPACT_ATOMS: atom_id res chain seq x y z
N MET A 1 93.07 38.50 -21.36
CA MET A 1 92.16 37.44 -20.93
C MET A 1 91.20 38.01 -19.89
N GLU A 2 90.18 38.77 -20.32
CA GLU A 2 89.30 39.50 -19.39
C GLU A 2 87.83 39.55 -19.85
N ASN A 3 87.44 38.73 -20.84
CA ASN A 3 86.14 38.85 -21.52
C ASN A 3 85.11 37.76 -21.12
N GLY A 4 85.44 36.94 -20.11
CA GLY A 4 84.59 35.81 -19.68
C GLY A 4 83.74 36.10 -18.44
N ARG A 5 84.02 37.18 -17.70
CA ARG A 5 83.32 37.53 -16.46
C ARG A 5 82.12 38.46 -16.69
N GLU A 6 82.22 39.37 -17.66
CA GLU A 6 81.18 40.37 -17.98
C GLU A 6 79.93 39.78 -18.67
N GLY A 7 80.08 38.65 -19.39
CA GLY A 7 78.95 37.96 -20.01
C GLY A 7 78.03 37.24 -19.01
N SER A 8 78.61 36.77 -17.89
CA SER A 8 77.87 36.04 -16.84
C SER A 8 77.15 36.97 -15.87
N THR A 9 77.70 38.17 -15.62
CA THR A 9 77.04 39.19 -14.78
C THR A 9 75.87 39.83 -15.51
N ASN A 10 76.03 40.11 -16.81
CA ASN A 10 74.96 40.69 -17.63
C ASN A 10 73.77 39.74 -17.88
N SER A 11 73.97 38.41 -17.82
CA SER A 11 72.85 37.46 -17.92
C SER A 11 72.05 37.40 -16.63
N LEU A 12 72.71 37.51 -15.47
CA LEU A 12 72.05 37.55 -14.16
C LEU A 12 71.19 38.81 -14.02
N LEU A 13 71.69 39.97 -14.44
CA LEU A 13 71.00 41.26 -14.35
C LEU A 13 69.80 41.42 -15.30
N LYS A 14 69.60 40.48 -16.23
CA LYS A 14 68.44 40.44 -17.12
C LYS A 14 67.29 39.60 -16.56
N ASP A 15 67.49 38.93 -15.43
CA ASP A 15 66.43 38.21 -14.75
C ASP A 15 65.48 39.21 -14.08
N GLY A 16 64.19 39.08 -14.35
CA GLY A 16 63.15 39.98 -13.85
C GLY A 16 63.07 40.01 -12.31
N CYS A 17 63.61 39.00 -11.62
CA CYS A 17 63.68 39.00 -10.16
C CYS A 17 64.65 40.04 -9.58
N TYR A 18 65.62 40.53 -10.36
CA TYR A 18 66.55 41.59 -9.93
C TYR A 18 66.15 42.99 -10.37
N ALA A 19 65.07 43.12 -11.16
CA ALA A 19 64.66 44.41 -11.75
C ALA A 19 64.41 45.50 -10.69
N ASP A 20 63.84 45.14 -9.55
CA ASP A 20 63.55 46.08 -8.46
C ASP A 20 64.83 46.65 -7.81
N PHE A 21 65.93 45.88 -7.81
CA PHE A 21 67.23 46.30 -7.25
C PHE A 21 68.04 47.19 -8.22
N LEU A 22 67.58 47.33 -9.47
CA LEU A 22 68.26 48.07 -10.54
C LEU A 22 67.66 49.46 -10.80
N VAL A 23 66.63 49.86 -10.04
CA VAL A 23 66.01 51.19 -10.10
C VAL A 23 66.94 52.23 -9.45
N GLU A 24 67.10 53.41 -10.06
CA GLU A 24 68.05 54.45 -9.62
C GLU A 24 67.80 54.94 -8.17
N ASP A 25 66.55 54.94 -7.70
CA ASP A 25 66.13 55.35 -6.35
C ASP A 25 65.76 54.16 -5.45
N PHE A 26 66.45 53.02 -5.58
CA PHE A 26 66.15 51.83 -4.79
C PHE A 26 66.17 52.08 -3.27
N ASP A 27 64.99 52.02 -2.66
CA ASP A 27 64.83 52.11 -1.21
C ASP A 27 64.73 50.73 -0.58
N VAL A 28 65.83 50.31 0.04
CA VAL A 28 65.93 49.06 0.81
C VAL A 28 64.82 48.94 1.85
N LYS A 29 64.41 50.03 2.51
CA LYS A 29 63.41 49.98 3.59
C LYS A 29 62.02 49.69 3.02
N THR A 30 61.66 50.33 1.92
CA THR A 30 60.38 50.11 1.23
C THR A 30 60.33 48.72 0.60
N TYR A 31 61.41 48.30 -0.08
CA TYR A 31 61.50 46.96 -0.66
C TYR A 31 61.43 45.86 0.41
N THR A 32 62.16 46.00 1.52
CA THR A 32 62.11 45.02 2.62
C THR A 32 60.74 44.99 3.29
N ALA A 33 60.08 46.13 3.50
CA ALA A 33 58.71 46.17 4.01
C ALA A 33 57.72 45.47 3.08
N GLN A 34 57.82 45.68 1.77
CA GLN A 34 56.97 45.03 0.77
C GLN A 34 57.26 43.53 0.66
N ALA A 35 58.53 43.12 0.68
CA ALA A 35 58.93 41.72 0.70
C ALA A 35 58.40 40.99 1.95
N ILE A 36 58.43 41.64 3.12
CA ILE A 36 57.82 41.12 4.36
C ILE A 36 56.30 40.97 4.19
N GLN A 37 55.61 41.95 3.62
CA GLN A 37 54.17 41.86 3.35
C GLN A 37 53.81 40.71 2.39
N HIS A 38 54.58 40.53 1.31
CA HIS A 38 54.40 39.40 0.39
C HIS A 38 54.67 38.05 1.06
N ALA A 39 55.67 37.97 1.94
CA ALA A 39 55.93 36.76 2.72
C ALA A 39 54.75 36.42 3.64
N VAL A 40 54.15 37.43 4.29
CA VAL A 40 52.93 37.26 5.11
C VAL A 40 51.74 36.83 4.25
N LEU A 41 51.55 37.43 3.06
CA LEU A 41 50.48 37.04 2.12
C LEU A 41 50.65 35.60 1.63
N ALA A 42 51.87 35.19 1.29
CA ALA A 42 52.19 33.83 0.89
C ALA A 42 51.94 32.83 2.03
N GLU A 43 52.25 33.21 3.27
CA GLU A 43 51.92 32.41 4.46
C GLU A 43 50.41 32.25 4.63
N GLN A 44 49.62 33.32 4.50
CA GLN A 44 48.16 33.25 4.57
C GLN A 44 47.56 32.39 3.45
N LEU A 45 48.07 32.51 2.22
CA LEU A 45 47.67 31.64 1.11
C LEU A 45 48.00 30.16 1.41
N GLY A 46 49.18 29.91 1.99
CA GLY A 46 49.59 28.58 2.42
C GLY A 46 48.65 28.00 3.48
N ARG A 47 48.26 28.79 4.48
CA ARG A 47 47.29 28.40 5.50
C ARG A 47 45.90 28.13 4.92
N LEU A 48 45.44 28.95 3.97
CA LEU A 48 44.15 28.73 3.30
C LEU A 48 44.16 27.44 2.46
N ALA A 49 45.22 27.21 1.68
CA ALA A 49 45.40 25.99 0.91
C ALA A 49 45.42 24.75 1.83
N GLN A 50 46.12 24.83 2.96
CA GLN A 50 46.12 23.78 3.97
C GLN A 50 44.72 23.55 4.55
N GLY A 51 43.97 24.61 4.85
CA GLY A 51 42.59 24.54 5.32
C GLY A 51 41.65 23.87 4.30
N ILE A 52 41.79 24.21 3.01
CA ILE A 52 41.03 23.56 1.93
C ILE A 52 41.35 22.07 1.86
N SER A 53 42.63 21.69 1.90
CA SER A 53 43.03 20.27 1.91
C SER A 53 42.54 19.50 3.13
N GLN A 54 42.44 20.16 4.30
CA GLN A 54 41.87 19.55 5.50
C GLN A 54 40.36 19.35 5.35
N LEU A 55 39.65 20.36 4.84
CA LEU A 55 38.21 20.28 4.59
C LEU A 55 37.88 19.16 3.59
N ASP A 56 38.67 19.02 2.53
CA ASP A 56 38.49 17.98 1.52
C ASP A 56 38.67 16.57 2.10
N LYS A 57 39.70 16.38 2.95
CA LYS A 57 39.89 15.12 3.68
C LYS A 57 38.75 14.79 4.63
N GLU A 58 38.28 15.77 5.38
CA GLU A 58 37.17 15.59 6.31
C GLU A 58 35.87 15.27 5.57
N LEU A 59 35.59 15.98 4.48
CA LEU A 59 34.42 15.74 3.64
C LEU A 59 34.47 14.32 3.05
N HIS A 60 35.61 13.90 2.52
CA HIS A 60 35.80 12.54 2.03
C HIS A 60 35.59 11.50 3.14
N SER A 61 36.15 11.74 4.34
CA SER A 61 35.98 10.85 5.48
C SER A 61 34.51 10.72 5.90
N GLN A 62 33.75 11.82 5.92
CA GLN A 62 32.33 11.78 6.25
C GLN A 62 31.49 11.08 5.17
N VAL A 63 31.82 11.29 3.89
CA VAL A 63 31.16 10.58 2.78
C VAL A 63 31.42 9.07 2.89
N VAL A 64 32.67 8.67 3.10
CA VAL A 64 33.06 7.26 3.28
C VAL A 64 32.49 6.69 4.59
N ALA A 65 32.34 7.48 5.64
CA ALA A 65 31.74 6.97 6.88
C ALA A 65 30.24 6.64 6.71
N ARG A 66 29.51 7.35 5.85
CA ARG A 66 28.05 7.21 5.74
C ARG A 66 27.56 6.49 4.49
N HIS A 67 28.38 6.35 3.45
CA HIS A 67 27.93 5.77 2.18
C HIS A 67 27.45 4.31 2.31
N GLU A 68 28.15 3.46 3.07
CA GLU A 68 27.71 2.06 3.27
C GLU A 68 26.36 1.97 3.99
N ASP A 69 26.16 2.78 5.03
CA ASP A 69 24.89 2.83 5.78
C ASP A 69 23.73 3.27 4.88
N LEU A 70 23.93 4.33 4.08
CA LEU A 70 22.94 4.82 3.12
C LEU A 70 22.61 3.76 2.05
N LEU A 71 23.62 3.04 1.55
CA LEU A 71 23.44 2.00 0.55
C LEU A 71 22.71 0.79 1.13
N SER A 72 23.08 0.37 2.35
CA SER A 72 22.39 -0.68 3.10
C SER A 72 20.93 -0.34 3.36
N GLN A 73 20.64 0.91 3.75
CA GLN A 73 19.27 1.39 3.94
C GLN A 73 18.49 1.37 2.61
N ALA A 74 19.09 1.83 1.52
CA ALA A 74 18.45 1.81 0.20
C ALA A 74 18.09 0.38 -0.24
N THR A 75 19.03 -0.57 -0.09
CA THR A 75 18.77 -2.00 -0.36
C THR A 75 17.70 -2.57 0.57
N GLY A 76 17.69 -2.16 1.84
CA GLY A 76 16.66 -2.55 2.81
C GLY A 76 15.26 -2.06 2.42
N ILE A 77 15.15 -0.82 1.92
CA ILE A 77 13.90 -0.25 1.41
C ILE A 77 13.41 -1.03 0.17
N GLU A 78 14.29 -1.32 -0.78
CA GLU A 78 13.95 -2.10 -1.98
C GLU A 78 13.45 -3.51 -1.63
N SER A 79 14.10 -4.17 -0.67
CA SER A 79 13.65 -5.46 -0.15
C SER A 79 12.26 -5.38 0.48
N LEU A 80 12.01 -4.34 1.30
CA LEU A 80 10.71 -4.13 1.95
C LEU A 80 9.61 -3.85 0.92
N GLU A 81 9.90 -3.07 -0.12
CA GLU A 81 8.98 -2.83 -1.23
C GLU A 81 8.57 -4.15 -1.92
N GLY A 82 9.54 -5.04 -2.16
CA GLY A 82 9.25 -6.39 -2.68
C GLY A 82 8.34 -7.22 -1.78
N VAL A 83 8.56 -7.18 -0.46
CA VAL A 83 7.70 -7.86 0.52
C VAL A 83 6.29 -7.26 0.53
N LEU A 84 6.16 -5.94 0.51
CA LEU A 84 4.87 -5.25 0.47
C LEU A 84 4.09 -5.57 -0.81
N GLN A 85 4.76 -5.61 -1.96
CA GLN A 85 4.14 -5.98 -3.22
C GLN A 85 3.64 -7.44 -3.22
N MET A 86 4.42 -8.35 -2.63
CA MET A 86 3.99 -9.74 -2.43
C MET A 86 2.78 -9.84 -1.50
N MET A 87 2.78 -9.09 -0.39
CA MET A 87 1.64 -9.05 0.53
C MET A 87 0.39 -8.53 -0.16
N GLN A 88 0.49 -7.42 -0.92
CA GLN A 88 -0.63 -6.84 -1.65
C GLN A 88 -1.25 -7.84 -2.63
N THR A 89 -0.40 -8.59 -3.34
CA THR A 89 -0.84 -9.64 -4.26
C THR A 89 -1.59 -10.76 -3.54
N ARG A 90 -1.06 -11.21 -2.39
CA ARG A 90 -1.70 -12.27 -1.57
C ARG A 90 -3.03 -11.81 -0.97
N ILE A 91 -3.10 -10.57 -0.48
CA ILE A 91 -4.34 -9.97 0.05
C ILE A 91 -5.40 -9.92 -1.05
N SER A 92 -5.03 -9.48 -2.25
CA SER A 92 -5.93 -9.42 -3.41
C SER A 92 -6.45 -10.81 -3.79
N ALA A 93 -5.58 -11.83 -3.77
CA ALA A 93 -5.97 -13.21 -4.03
C ALA A 93 -6.92 -13.78 -2.96
N LEU A 94 -6.68 -13.44 -1.69
CA LEU A 94 -7.53 -13.82 -0.57
C LEU A 94 -8.92 -13.17 -0.69
N GLN A 95 -8.97 -11.87 -1.00
CA GLN A 95 -10.21 -11.14 -1.24
C GLN A 95 -11.04 -11.82 -2.33
N ALA A 96 -10.43 -12.15 -3.47
CA ALA A 96 -11.09 -12.87 -4.55
C ALA A 96 -11.56 -14.28 -4.14
N ALA A 97 -10.83 -14.97 -3.27
CA ALA A 97 -11.26 -16.26 -2.73
C ALA A 97 -12.49 -16.13 -1.82
N VAL A 98 -12.54 -15.11 -0.97
CA VAL A 98 -13.69 -14.80 -0.12
C VAL A 98 -14.92 -14.45 -0.95
N ASP A 99 -14.76 -13.64 -2.01
CA ASP A 99 -15.87 -13.32 -2.91
C ASP A 99 -16.39 -14.55 -3.66
N ARG A 100 -15.50 -15.46 -4.06
CA ARG A 100 -15.89 -16.76 -4.62
C ARG A 100 -16.66 -17.63 -3.62
N ILE A 101 -16.27 -17.61 -2.34
CA ILE A 101 -17.01 -18.32 -1.28
C ILE A 101 -18.41 -17.73 -1.12
N ARG A 102 -18.54 -16.40 -1.06
CA ARG A 102 -19.84 -15.73 -0.95
C ARG A 102 -20.76 -16.14 -2.10
N THR A 103 -20.29 -16.00 -3.33
CA THR A 103 -21.08 -16.29 -4.54
C THR A 103 -21.43 -17.76 -4.71
N LYS A 104 -20.54 -18.69 -4.32
CA LYS A 104 -20.76 -20.13 -4.49
C LYS A 104 -21.42 -20.82 -3.30
N ILE A 105 -21.41 -20.22 -2.12
CA ILE A 105 -21.89 -20.87 -0.88
C ILE A 105 -23.01 -20.04 -0.24
N VAL A 106 -22.75 -18.77 0.07
CA VAL A 106 -23.70 -17.92 0.81
C VAL A 106 -24.95 -17.64 -0.02
N ASP A 107 -24.80 -17.25 -1.29
CA ASP A 107 -25.95 -16.92 -2.14
C ASP A 107 -26.82 -18.15 -2.43
N PRO A 108 -26.29 -19.33 -2.80
CA PRO A 108 -27.08 -20.54 -2.95
C PRO A 108 -27.76 -20.98 -1.66
N TYR A 109 -27.07 -20.88 -0.51
CA TYR A 109 -27.66 -21.17 0.79
C TYR A 109 -28.91 -20.31 1.05
N ASN A 110 -28.80 -19.00 0.87
CA ASN A 110 -29.93 -18.07 1.05
C ASN A 110 -31.10 -18.41 0.10
N LYS A 111 -30.80 -18.77 -1.16
CA LYS A 111 -31.82 -19.23 -2.12
C LYS A 111 -32.51 -20.51 -1.67
N ILE A 112 -31.76 -21.47 -1.10
CA ILE A 112 -32.32 -22.72 -0.58
C ILE A 112 -33.25 -22.44 0.61
N VAL A 113 -32.82 -21.61 1.57
CA VAL A 113 -33.64 -21.24 2.75
C VAL A 113 -34.95 -20.58 2.31
N ALA A 114 -34.89 -19.66 1.34
CA ALA A 114 -36.08 -19.03 0.77
C ALA A 114 -37.02 -20.06 0.12
N ARG A 115 -36.47 -21.00 -0.67
CA ARG A 115 -37.26 -22.06 -1.32
C ARG A 115 -37.87 -23.04 -0.32
N ILE A 116 -37.17 -23.40 0.76
CA ILE A 116 -37.71 -24.24 1.84
C ILE A 116 -38.90 -23.54 2.49
N THR A 117 -38.78 -22.24 2.76
CA THR A 117 -39.88 -21.44 3.34
C THR A 117 -41.08 -21.40 2.39
N GLN A 118 -40.85 -21.21 1.09
CA GLN A 118 -41.90 -21.25 0.09
C GLN A 118 -42.57 -22.63 0.00
N LEU A 119 -41.78 -23.71 0.04
CA LEU A 119 -42.29 -25.08 0.00
C LEU A 119 -43.15 -25.38 1.23
N ALA A 120 -42.73 -24.97 2.42
CA ALA A 120 -43.51 -25.14 3.65
C ALA A 120 -44.88 -24.44 3.55
N ARG A 121 -44.89 -23.19 3.05
CA ARG A 121 -46.15 -22.46 2.81
C ARG A 121 -47.04 -23.17 1.78
N LEU A 122 -46.44 -23.72 0.72
CA LEU A 122 -47.17 -24.45 -0.32
C LEU A 122 -47.76 -25.75 0.22
N GLN A 123 -47.03 -26.48 1.08
CA GLN A 123 -47.52 -27.68 1.74
C GLN A 123 -48.75 -27.36 2.61
N VAL A 124 -48.68 -26.31 3.44
CA VAL A 124 -49.82 -25.84 4.24
C VAL A 124 -51.01 -25.49 3.35
N ALA A 125 -50.79 -24.77 2.24
CA ALA A 125 -51.84 -24.44 1.30
C ALA A 125 -52.45 -25.70 0.64
N CYS A 126 -51.63 -26.68 0.24
CA CYS A 126 -52.10 -27.94 -0.30
C CYS A 126 -52.93 -28.73 0.72
N ASP A 127 -52.52 -28.77 1.98
CA ASP A 127 -53.27 -29.45 3.03
C ASP A 127 -54.61 -28.76 3.30
N LEU A 128 -54.64 -27.43 3.30
CA LEU A 128 -55.87 -26.66 3.40
C LEU A 128 -56.80 -26.97 2.22
N LEU A 129 -56.28 -27.00 0.99
CA LEU A 129 -57.06 -27.34 -0.20
C LEU A 129 -57.65 -28.76 -0.12
N ARG A 130 -56.86 -29.76 0.29
CA ARG A 130 -57.35 -31.14 0.48
C ARG A 130 -58.47 -31.19 1.52
N ARG A 131 -58.34 -30.44 2.61
CA ARG A 131 -59.39 -30.33 3.64
C ARG A 131 -60.65 -29.68 3.08
N ILE A 132 -60.52 -28.57 2.34
CA ILE A 132 -61.65 -27.89 1.69
C ILE A 132 -62.38 -28.85 0.74
N ILE A 133 -61.65 -29.57 -0.12
CA ILE A 133 -62.24 -30.55 -1.05
C ILE A 133 -63.04 -31.61 -0.27
N ARG A 134 -62.48 -32.11 0.84
CA ARG A 134 -63.16 -33.10 1.68
C ARG A 134 -64.42 -32.55 2.36
N ILE A 135 -64.37 -31.30 2.83
CA ILE A 135 -65.53 -30.60 3.38
C ILE A 135 -66.61 -30.45 2.30
N LEU A 136 -66.27 -29.98 1.09
CA LEU A 136 -67.21 -29.83 -0.01
C LEU A 136 -67.88 -31.15 -0.40
N TYR A 137 -67.08 -32.23 -0.46
CA TYR A 137 -67.61 -33.58 -0.74
C TYR A 137 -68.60 -34.04 0.34
N LEU A 138 -68.23 -33.91 1.62
CA LEU A 138 -69.09 -34.31 2.74
C LEU A 138 -70.36 -33.45 2.82
N SER A 139 -70.26 -32.15 2.57
CA SER A 139 -71.42 -31.24 2.51
C SER A 139 -72.39 -31.66 1.41
N LYS A 140 -71.88 -31.99 0.21
CA LYS A 140 -72.71 -32.51 -0.89
C LYS A 140 -73.36 -33.85 -0.56
N ARG A 141 -72.60 -34.76 0.08
CA ARG A 141 -73.12 -36.06 0.54
C ARG A 141 -74.23 -35.89 1.58
N LEU A 142 -74.01 -35.02 2.56
CA LEU A 142 -74.99 -34.68 3.60
C LEU A 142 -76.27 -34.12 2.98
N GLN A 143 -76.16 -33.19 2.03
CA GLN A 143 -77.32 -32.64 1.32
C GLN A 143 -78.15 -33.73 0.62
N GLY A 144 -77.49 -34.69 -0.04
CA GLY A 144 -78.17 -35.85 -0.64
C GLY A 144 -78.83 -36.76 0.38
N GLN A 145 -78.20 -37.00 1.53
CA GLN A 145 -78.78 -37.82 2.61
C GLN A 145 -80.01 -37.15 3.23
N LEU A 146 -80.01 -35.83 3.40
CA LEU A 146 -81.15 -35.08 3.91
C LEU A 146 -82.36 -35.14 2.96
N GLN A 147 -82.14 -35.19 1.64
CA GLN A 147 -83.21 -35.39 0.66
C GLN A 147 -83.86 -36.79 0.74
N GLY A 148 -83.14 -37.79 1.27
CA GLY A 148 -83.67 -39.14 1.52
C GLY A 148 -84.63 -39.25 2.72
N GLY A 149 -84.86 -38.15 3.45
CA GLY A 149 -85.81 -38.08 4.56
C GLY A 149 -85.46 -38.99 5.73
N SER A 150 -86.47 -39.43 6.48
CA SER A 150 -86.31 -40.18 7.75
C SER A 150 -85.47 -41.45 7.64
N ARG A 151 -85.39 -42.06 6.45
CA ARG A 151 -84.66 -43.32 6.21
C ARG A 151 -83.13 -43.15 6.26
N GLU A 152 -82.63 -41.94 6.01
CA GLU A 152 -81.20 -41.66 5.88
C GLU A 152 -80.64 -40.79 7.03
N ILE A 153 -81.46 -40.46 8.03
CA ILE A 153 -81.11 -39.57 9.18
C ILE A 153 -79.84 -40.03 9.90
N THR A 154 -79.69 -41.34 10.15
CA THR A 154 -78.50 -41.87 10.83
C THR A 154 -77.23 -41.62 10.02
N LYS A 155 -77.30 -41.72 8.69
CA LYS A 155 -76.14 -41.46 7.81
C LYS A 155 -75.85 -39.96 7.69
N ALA A 156 -76.89 -39.12 7.70
CA ALA A 156 -76.74 -37.66 7.76
C ALA A 156 -76.03 -37.23 9.06
N ALA A 157 -76.43 -37.79 10.21
CA ALA A 157 -75.79 -37.52 11.49
C ALA A 157 -74.29 -37.91 11.50
N GLN A 158 -73.93 -39.04 10.87
CA GLN A 158 -72.54 -39.46 10.70
C GLN A 158 -71.74 -38.47 9.83
N SER A 159 -72.26 -38.07 8.66
CA SER A 159 -71.61 -37.08 7.79
C SER A 159 -71.43 -35.72 8.49
N LEU A 160 -72.40 -35.31 9.31
CA LEU A 160 -72.31 -34.08 10.09
C LEU A 160 -71.23 -34.15 11.18
N ASN A 161 -71.10 -35.29 11.88
CA ASN A 161 -70.03 -35.51 12.85
C ASN A 161 -68.64 -35.50 12.19
N GLU A 162 -68.49 -36.13 11.02
CA GLU A 162 -67.24 -36.08 10.24
C GLU A 162 -66.87 -34.64 9.84
N LEU A 163 -67.86 -33.85 9.38
CA LEU A 163 -67.67 -32.43 9.08
C LEU A 163 -67.25 -31.64 10.31
N GLY A 164 -67.90 -31.86 11.46
CA GLY A 164 -67.55 -31.20 12.72
C GLY A 164 -66.12 -31.51 13.16
N ARG A 165 -65.66 -32.76 13.00
CA ARG A 165 -64.27 -33.13 13.31
C ARG A 165 -63.26 -32.46 12.38
N LEU A 166 -63.58 -32.33 11.09
CA LEU A 166 -62.70 -31.64 10.14
C LEU A 166 -62.65 -30.13 10.41
N ALA A 167 -63.79 -29.52 10.74
CA ALA A 167 -63.88 -28.11 11.09
C ALA A 167 -63.20 -27.80 12.43
N ASN A 168 -63.24 -28.67 13.42
CA ASN A 168 -62.56 -28.43 14.70
C ASN A 168 -61.04 -28.70 14.65
N SER A 169 -60.48 -29.00 13.48
CA SER A 169 -59.04 -29.25 13.28
C SER A 169 -58.28 -28.03 12.73
N PHE A 170 -58.89 -26.83 12.78
CA PHE A 170 -58.26 -25.54 12.43
C PHE A 170 -57.24 -25.07 13.46
#